data_AF-A0AAV4GKI5-F1
#
_entry.id   AF-A0AAV4GKI5-F1
#
_cell.length_a   1.000
_cell.length_b   1.000
_cell.length_c   1.000
_cell.angle_alpha   90.00
_cell.angle_beta   90.00
_cell.angle_gamma   90.00
#
_symmetry.space_group_name_H-M   'P 1'
#
loop_
_entity.id
_entity.type
_entity.pdbx_description
1 polymer ?
#
loop_
_entity_poly.entity_id
_entity_poly.type
_entity_poly.pdbx_seq_one_letter_code
_entity_poly.pdbx_strand_id
1 'polypeptide(L)'
;MLTVVLRPFYLLRKFTKVTVNVVYVHPGANTIAAMSTVTNHVHEQQNQFPDGVILVIGDFNAANLKDYLPNYEQYVSMPTRGNKALDLCYGNVPGAYKTKRLPELGFTQVQTQAKNLKRIKKCNY
;
A
#
# COMPACT_ATOMS: atom_id res chain seq x y z
N MET A 1 5.02 6.45 -12.57
CA MET A 1 3.89 5.62 -12.11
C MET A 1 3.53 4.67 -13.24
N LEU A 2 3.23 3.42 -12.91
CA LEU A 2 2.74 2.41 -13.86
C LEU A 2 1.29 2.08 -13.50
N THR A 3 0.39 2.06 -14.48
CA THR A 3 -1.00 1.66 -14.28
C THR A 3 -1.27 0.35 -15.01
N VAL A 4 -1.85 -0.61 -14.30
CA VAL A 4 -2.31 -1.88 -14.86
C VAL A 4 -3.81 -1.99 -14.63
N VAL A 5 -4.58 -2.16 -15.70
CA VAL A 5 -6.03 -2.36 -15.64
C VAL A 5 -6.35 -3.81 -15.97
N LEU A 6 -7.11 -4.46 -15.10
CA LEU A 6 -7.37 -5.89 -15.12
C LEU A 6 -8.88 -6.15 -15.00
N ARG A 7 -9.35 -7.25 -15.59
CA ARG A 7 -10.67 -7.81 -15.32
C ARG A 7 -10.56 -9.33 -15.08
N PRO A 8 -10.20 -9.74 -13.85
CA PRO A 8 -10.07 -11.16 -13.52
C PRO A 8 -11.38 -11.92 -13.76
N PHE A 9 -11.28 -13.19 -14.19
CA PHE A 9 -12.45 -14.04 -14.44
C PHE A 9 -13.37 -14.17 -13.21
N TYR A 10 -12.80 -14.16 -12.00
CA TYR A 10 -13.53 -14.30 -10.74
C TYR A 10 -13.73 -12.96 -10.02
N LEU A 11 -13.79 -11.85 -10.75
CA LEU A 11 -14.11 -10.55 -10.15
C LEU A 11 -15.59 -10.53 -9.71
N LEU A 12 -15.86 -10.04 -8.50
CA LEU A 12 -17.22 -9.90 -7.99
C LEU A 12 -18.06 -9.07 -8.96
N ARG A 13 -19.29 -9.53 -9.24
CA ARG A 13 -20.19 -8.91 -10.24
C ARG A 13 -20.45 -7.41 -10.03
N LYS A 14 -20.27 -6.92 -8.80
CA LYS A 14 -20.42 -5.50 -8.44
C LYS A 14 -19.27 -4.62 -8.94
N PHE A 15 -18.10 -5.19 -9.23
CA PHE A 15 -16.95 -4.43 -9.70
C PHE A 15 -16.75 -4.60 -11.20
N THR A 16 -16.52 -3.49 -11.88
CA THR A 16 -16.35 -3.49 -13.34
C THR A 16 -14.96 -3.94 -13.75
N LYS A 17 -13.93 -3.44 -13.06
CA LYS A 17 -12.50 -3.70 -13.29
C LYS A 17 -11.71 -3.50 -12.00
N VAL A 18 -10.45 -3.94 -12.02
CA VAL A 18 -9.45 -3.65 -10.99
C VAL A 18 -8.31 -2.87 -11.64
N THR A 19 -8.00 -1.70 -11.11
CA THR A 19 -6.88 -0.87 -11.55
C THR A 19 -5.83 -0.82 -10.46
N VAL A 20 -4.60 -1.17 -10.80
CA VAL A 20 -3.44 -1.13 -9.89
C VAL A 20 -2.48 -0.06 -10.39
N ASN A 21 -2.28 0.97 -9.58
CA ASN A 21 -1.32 2.04 -9.81
C ASN A 21 -0.09 1.79 -8.94
N VAL A 22 1.04 1.52 -9.59
CA VAL A 22 2.34 1.34 -8.93
C VAL A 22 3.09 2.68 -8.94
N VAL A 23 3.34 3.21 -7.75
CA VAL A 23 3.92 4.53 -7.50
C VAL A 23 5.29 4.38 -6.85
N TYR A 24 6.25 5.16 -7.33
CA TYR A 24 7.54 5.35 -6.69
C TYR A 24 7.78 6.85 -6.59
N VAL A 25 7.95 7.36 -5.38
CA VAL A 25 8.27 8.77 -5.11
C VAL A 25 9.72 8.85 -4.67
N HIS A 26 10.56 9.53 -5.45
CA HIS A 26 11.97 9.69 -5.09
C HIS A 26 12.13 10.48 -3.77
N PRO A 27 13.08 10.13 -2.87
CA PRO A 27 13.23 10.78 -1.55
C PRO A 27 13.44 12.30 -1.60
N GLY A 28 14.04 12.81 -2.67
CA GLY A 28 14.25 14.25 -2.90
C GLY A 28 13.17 14.92 -3.77
N ALA A 29 12.09 14.23 -4.10
CA ALA A 29 11.02 14.78 -4.93
C ALA A 29 10.14 15.76 -4.13
N ASN A 30 9.53 16.72 -4.84
CA ASN A 30 8.47 17.54 -4.27
C ASN A 30 7.23 16.67 -4.04
N THR A 31 6.94 16.38 -2.77
CA THR A 31 5.85 15.50 -2.36
C THR A 31 4.49 16.06 -2.76
N ILE A 32 4.28 17.37 -2.69
CA ILE A 32 3.00 18.01 -3.04
C ILE A 32 2.70 17.79 -4.52
N ALA A 33 3.64 18.13 -5.40
CA ALA A 33 3.47 17.94 -6.84
C ALA A 33 3.26 16.46 -7.21
N ALA A 34 3.99 15.56 -6.57
CA ALA A 34 3.84 14.13 -6.78
C ALA A 34 2.45 13.63 -6.37
N MET A 35 1.96 14.03 -5.19
CA MET A 35 0.65 13.61 -4.69
C MET A 35 -0.50 14.21 -5.48
N SER A 36 -0.41 15.48 -5.90
CA SER A 36 -1.38 16.07 -6.81
C SER A 36 -1.46 15.31 -8.14
N THR A 37 -0.31 14.93 -8.72
CA THR A 37 -0.28 14.15 -9.97
C THR A 37 -0.94 12.78 -9.82
N VAL A 38 -0.63 12.05 -8.75
CA VAL A 38 -1.23 10.74 -8.48
C VAL A 38 -2.73 10.87 -8.22
N THR A 39 -3.14 11.89 -7.48
CA THR A 39 -4.56 12.12 -7.12
C THR A 39 -5.40 12.46 -8.34
N ASN A 40 -4.90 13.33 -9.22
CA ASN A 40 -5.61 13.67 -10.47
C ASN A 40 -5.82 12.43 -11.34
N HIS A 41 -4.77 11.61 -11.50
CA HIS A 41 -4.85 10.36 -12.26
C HIS A 41 -5.85 9.36 -11.66
N VAL A 42 -5.87 9.23 -10.33
CA VAL A 42 -6.84 8.38 -9.62
C VAL A 42 -8.27 8.90 -9.80
N HIS A 43 -8.49 10.21 -9.75
CA HIS A 43 -9.80 10.82 -10.01
C HIS A 43 -10.27 10.58 -11.44
N GLU A 44 -9.40 10.70 -12.44
CA GLU A 44 -9.73 10.39 -13.83
C GLU A 44 -10.17 8.93 -14.00
N GLN A 45 -9.43 8.00 -13.38
CA GLN A 45 -9.78 6.57 -13.38
C GLN A 45 -11.12 6.30 -12.69
N GLN A 46 -11.37 6.94 -11.55
CA GLN A 46 -12.60 6.82 -10.79
C GLN A 46 -13.80 7.37 -11.59
N ASN A 47 -13.61 8.46 -12.34
CA ASN A 47 -14.64 9.01 -13.23
C ASN A 47 -14.91 8.10 -14.42
N GLN A 48 -13.87 7.44 -14.97
CA GLN A 48 -14.02 6.52 -16.10
C GLN A 48 -14.70 5.20 -15.69
N PHE A 49 -14.40 4.69 -14.50
CA PHE A 49 -14.96 3.46 -13.95
C PHE A 49 -15.43 3.66 -12.50
N PRO A 50 -16.62 4.25 -12.29
CA PRO A 50 -17.13 4.57 -10.94
C PRO A 50 -17.24 3.36 -10.02
N ASP A 51 -17.63 2.21 -10.56
CA ASP A 51 -17.72 0.94 -9.84
C ASP A 51 -16.44 0.09 -9.96
N GLY A 52 -15.31 0.72 -10.28
CA GLY A 52 -14.00 0.07 -10.38
C GLY A 52 -13.31 -0.01 -9.02
N VAL A 53 -12.55 -1.08 -8.80
CA VAL A 53 -11.61 -1.14 -7.67
C VAL A 53 -10.32 -0.46 -8.09
N ILE A 54 -9.86 0.51 -7.30
CA ILE A 54 -8.61 1.22 -7.55
C ILE A 54 -7.67 0.97 -6.37
N LEU A 55 -6.47 0.50 -6.67
CA LEU A 55 -5.38 0.31 -5.73
C LEU A 55 -4.22 1.22 -6.12
N VAL A 56 -3.67 1.94 -5.15
CA VAL A 56 -2.46 2.75 -5.32
C VAL A 56 -1.40 2.22 -4.37
N ILE A 57 -0.34 1.62 -4.92
CA ILE A 57 0.65 0.86 -4.18
C ILE A 57 2.07 1.29 -4.53
N GLY A 58 3.00 1.15 -3.61
CA GLY A 58 4.43 1.28 -3.87
C GLY A 58 5.17 2.06 -2.80
N ASP A 59 6.36 2.57 -3.13
CA ASP A 59 7.24 3.27 -2.19
C ASP A 59 7.02 4.78 -2.29
N PHE A 60 6.41 5.35 -1.25
CA PHE A 60 6.08 6.77 -1.16
C PHE A 60 7.17 7.60 -0.47
N ASN A 61 8.18 6.96 0.11
CA ASN A 61 9.19 7.61 0.95
C ASN A 61 8.56 8.58 1.97
N ALA A 62 8.74 9.89 1.78
CA ALA A 62 8.20 10.92 2.67
C ALA A 62 6.78 11.40 2.31
N ALA A 63 6.22 10.94 1.20
CA ALA A 63 4.90 11.34 0.71
C ALA A 63 3.77 10.54 1.37
N ASN A 64 2.56 11.13 1.39
CA ASN A 64 1.37 10.49 1.94
C ASN A 64 0.14 10.97 1.15
N LEU A 65 -0.74 10.04 0.77
CA LEU A 65 -1.97 10.33 0.01
C LEU A 65 -3.21 10.54 0.88
N LYS A 66 -3.13 10.36 2.20
CA LYS A 66 -4.30 10.37 3.10
C LYS A 66 -5.10 11.68 3.00
N ASP A 67 -4.40 12.81 2.92
CA ASP A 67 -5.04 14.13 2.83
C ASP A 67 -5.55 14.46 1.41
N TYR A 68 -5.04 13.76 0.39
CA TYR A 68 -5.40 13.96 -1.01
C TYR A 68 -6.53 13.02 -1.48
N LEU A 69 -6.62 11.83 -0.89
CA LEU A 69 -7.61 10.81 -1.18
C LEU A 69 -8.33 10.37 0.11
N PRO A 70 -9.19 11.23 0.69
CA PRO A 70 -9.82 10.96 2.00
C PRO A 70 -10.76 9.75 2.01
N ASN A 71 -11.29 9.39 0.85
CA ASN A 71 -12.18 8.23 0.68
C ASN A 71 -11.42 6.91 0.46
N TYR A 72 -10.08 6.97 0.41
CA TYR A 72 -9.25 5.78 0.23
C TYR A 72 -8.72 5.32 1.59
N GLU A 73 -8.91 4.04 1.87
CA GLU A 73 -8.34 3.41 3.05
C GLU A 73 -6.88 3.04 2.78
N GLN A 74 -6.00 3.42 3.70
CA GLN A 74 -4.63 2.94 3.71
C GLN A 74 -4.60 1.59 4.45
N TYR A 75 -4.20 0.52 3.75
CA TYR A 75 -4.23 -0.84 4.29
C TYR A 75 -2.93 -1.26 5.01
N VAL A 76 -1.79 -0.60 4.74
CA VAL A 76 -0.48 -0.93 5.33
C VAL A 76 -0.23 -0.15 6.62
N SER A 77 -0.62 -0.74 7.75
CA SER A 77 -0.47 -0.13 9.07
C SER A 77 0.88 -0.41 9.75
N MET A 78 1.71 -1.27 9.17
CA MET A 78 2.95 -1.74 9.80
C MET A 78 4.21 -1.19 9.16
N PRO A 79 5.32 -1.02 9.92
CA PRO A 79 6.58 -0.57 9.35
C PRO A 79 7.11 -1.53 8.28
N THR A 80 7.53 -0.97 7.15
CA THR A 80 8.10 -1.70 6.01
C THR A 80 9.60 -1.47 5.86
N ARG A 81 10.13 -0.35 6.38
CA ARG A 81 11.58 -0.08 6.45
C ARG A 81 11.95 0.45 7.82
N GLY A 82 12.62 -0.39 8.62
CA GLY A 82 12.92 -0.08 10.02
C GLY A 82 11.64 0.18 10.82
N ASN A 83 11.54 1.37 11.41
CA ASN A 83 10.36 1.81 12.17
C ASN A 83 9.39 2.69 11.36
N LYS A 84 9.60 2.84 10.04
CA LYS A 84 8.75 3.65 9.16
C LYS A 84 7.98 2.79 8.16
N ALA A 85 6.75 3.19 7.85
CA ALA A 85 5.99 2.67 6.72
C ALA A 85 6.24 3.58 5.52
N LEU A 86 7.06 3.12 4.58
CA LEU A 86 7.37 3.85 3.34
C LEU A 86 6.63 3.25 2.16
N ASP A 87 6.44 1.93 2.20
CA ASP A 87 5.62 1.23 1.24
C ASP A 87 4.17 1.31 1.71
N LEU A 88 3.32 1.98 0.93
CA LEU A 88 1.92 2.21 1.28
C LEU A 88 1.02 1.55 0.24
N CYS A 89 -0.20 1.22 0.66
CA CYS A 89 -1.25 0.69 -0.19
C CYS A 89 -2.55 1.40 0.17
N TYR A 90 -3.12 2.13 -0.78
CA TYR A 90 -4.39 2.82 -0.65
C TYR A 90 -5.42 2.15 -1.56
N GLY A 91 -6.67 2.06 -1.13
CA GLY A 91 -7.75 1.58 -1.98
C GLY A 91 -9.12 2.14 -1.62
N ASN A 92 -10.03 2.13 -2.59
CA ASN A 92 -11.38 2.68 -2.46
C ASN A 92 -12.41 1.70 -1.86
N VAL A 93 -11.99 0.46 -1.52
CA VAL A 93 -12.87 -0.54 -0.91
C VAL A 93 -12.50 -0.73 0.57
N PRO A 94 -13.33 -0.28 1.51
CA PRO A 94 -13.02 -0.38 2.93
C PRO A 94 -12.82 -1.84 3.38
N GLY A 95 -11.81 -2.08 4.21
CA GLY A 95 -11.50 -3.39 4.78
C GLY A 95 -11.11 -4.48 3.78
N ALA A 96 -10.77 -4.12 2.53
CA ALA A 96 -10.44 -5.09 1.48
C ALA A 96 -9.17 -5.90 1.81
N TYR A 97 -8.20 -5.30 2.46
CA TYR A 97 -6.92 -5.94 2.79
C TYR A 97 -6.49 -5.67 4.23
N LYS A 98 -5.79 -6.64 4.81
CA LYS A 98 -5.09 -6.51 6.09
C LYS A 98 -3.63 -6.84 5.90
N THR A 99 -2.74 -6.06 6.49
CA THR A 99 -1.32 -6.37 6.44
C THR A 99 -0.92 -7.46 7.42
N LYS A 100 -0.05 -8.35 6.95
CA LYS A 100 0.64 -9.35 7.76
C LYS A 100 2.12 -9.33 7.42
N ARG A 101 2.98 -9.13 8.42
CA ARG A 101 4.43 -9.21 8.23
C ARG A 101 4.82 -10.66 8.01
N LEU A 102 5.52 -10.90 6.91
CA LEU A 102 6.19 -12.17 6.68
C LEU A 102 7.63 -12.10 7.24
N PRO A 103 8.22 -13.26 7.58
CA PRO A 103 9.65 -13.35 7.86
C PRO A 103 10.46 -12.70 6.73
N GLU A 104 11.61 -12.14 7.10
CA GLU A 104 12.61 -11.70 6.13
C GLU A 104 12.97 -12.84 5.18
N LEU A 105 13.23 -12.50 3.92
CA LEU A 105 13.59 -13.47 2.89
C LEU A 105 14.80 -14.29 3.37
N GLY A 106 14.66 -15.63 3.37
CA GLY A 106 15.67 -16.56 3.88
C GLY A 106 15.45 -17.03 5.32
N PHE A 107 14.47 -16.49 6.06
CA PHE A 107 14.08 -16.98 7.38
C PHE A 107 12.70 -17.66 7.34
N THR A 108 12.56 -18.78 8.06
CA THR A 108 11.24 -19.41 8.26
C THR A 108 10.46 -18.71 9.38
N GLN A 109 9.14 -18.87 9.39
CA GLN A 109 8.28 -18.33 10.46
C GLN A 109 8.73 -18.80 11.85
N VAL A 110 9.21 -20.05 11.95
CA VAL A 110 9.74 -20.66 13.18
C VAL A 110 10.99 -19.93 13.67
N GLN A 111 11.91 -19.57 12.77
CA GLN A 111 13.15 -18.88 13.12
C GLN A 111 12.91 -17.44 13.58
N THR A 112 11.85 -16.80 13.08
CA THR A 112 11.46 -15.44 13.47
C THR A 112 10.92 -15.40 14.91
N GLN A 113 10.13 -16.40 15.32
CA GLN A 113 9.67 -16.54 16.71
C GLN A 113 10.83 -16.79 17.68
N ALA A 114 11.78 -17.66 17.31
CA ALA A 114 12.97 -17.92 18.12
C ALA A 114 13.84 -16.67 18.32
N LYS A 115 13.95 -15.79 17.31
CA LYS A 115 14.64 -14.49 17.44
C LYS A 115 13.90 -13.53 18.39
N ASN A 116 12.57 -13.48 18.36
CA ASN A 116 11.78 -12.64 19.26
C ASN A 116 11.89 -13.07 20.72
N LEU A 117 11.88 -14.38 21.01
CA LEU A 117 12.13 -14.93 22.35
C LEU A 117 13.54 -14.59 22.88
N LYS A 118 14.56 -14.60 22.01
CA LYS A 118 15.93 -14.20 22.38
C LYS A 118 16.08 -12.69 22.61
N ARG A 119 15.28 -11.86 21.93
CA ARG A 119 15.29 -10.39 22.09
C ARG A 119 14.62 -9.96 23.40
N ILE A 120 13.51 -10.61 23.80
CA ILE A 120 12.83 -10.32 25.08
C ILE A 120 13.74 -10.67 26.28
N LYS A 121 14.53 -11.75 26.18
CA LYS A 121 15.49 -12.12 27.23
C LYS A 121 16.70 -11.18 27.35
N LYS A 122 16.93 -10.28 26.38
CA LYS A 122 18.03 -9.30 26.42
C LYS A 122 17.64 -7.93 27.00
N CYS A 123 16.36 -7.66 27.21
CA CYS A 123 15.87 -6.39 27.77
C CYS A 123 15.60 -6.43 29.29
N ASN A 124 16.00 -7.50 29.97
CA ASN A 124 15.97 -7.60 31.42
C ASN A 124 17.41 -7.66 31.94
N TYR A 125 18.08 -6.50 32.05
CA TYR A 125 19.15 -6.20 33.00
C TYR A 125 19.29 -4.68 33.07
#